data_AF-A0A6V8PUR9-F1
#
_entry.id   AF-A0A6V8PUR9-F1
#
_cell.length_a   1.000
_cell.length_b   1.000
_cell.length_c   1.000
_cell.angle_alpha   90.00
_cell.angle_beta   90.00
_cell.angle_gamma   90.00
#
_symmetry.space_group_name_H-M   'P 1'
#
loop_
_entity.id
_entity.type
_entity.pdbx_description
1 polymer ?
#
loop_
_entity_poly.entity_id
_entity_poly.type
_entity_poly.pdbx_seq_one_letter_code
_entity_poly.pdbx_strand_id
1 'polypeptide(L)'
;KEVRDSAREKLKGYCRVCPRCDGRVCAGEVPGIGGVLSGSAFSNNCEALAMYHINMRTIHQVDEPNTSVKVFGKSFDTPVFVATLTGDSYNLGGALSEAEMISSLVTGAKEAGSLSFSGDGAEEAIYASGLEAISAAGGSGIPIIKPRSTDAIAERIRQAEESGAFAVGIDLDGAGLVTMALKGQPVGPKTFYQLRELMGLTKLPFILKGIMTAKEAEMAL
;
A
#
# COMPACT_ATOMS: atom_id res chain seq x y z
N LYS A 1 -4.44 8.05 -23.70
CA LYS A 1 -4.27 9.52 -23.76
C LYS A 1 -5.35 10.19 -22.91
N GLU A 2 -6.62 9.88 -23.19
CA GLU A 2 -7.80 10.28 -22.42
C GLU A 2 -7.70 10.12 -20.89
N VAL A 3 -7.29 8.95 -20.38
CA VAL A 3 -7.11 8.73 -18.92
C VAL A 3 -6.10 9.71 -18.31
N ARG A 4 -4.97 9.98 -18.99
CA ARG A 4 -3.96 10.93 -18.49
C ARG A 4 -4.44 12.37 -18.59
N ASP A 5 -5.24 12.70 -19.59
CA ASP A 5 -5.79 14.04 -19.75
C ASP A 5 -6.81 14.33 -18.65
N SER A 6 -7.72 13.38 -18.35
CA SER A 6 -8.64 13.48 -17.21
C SER A 6 -7.91 13.57 -15.88
N ALA A 7 -6.85 12.76 -15.68
CA ALA A 7 -6.05 12.81 -14.47
C ALA A 7 -5.34 14.16 -14.26
N ARG A 8 -4.89 14.84 -15.33
CA ARG A 8 -4.27 16.18 -15.21
C ARG A 8 -5.25 17.23 -14.72
N GLU A 9 -6.50 17.16 -15.17
CA GLU A 9 -7.55 18.08 -14.69
C GLU A 9 -7.88 17.80 -13.22
N LYS A 10 -8.12 16.53 -12.87
CA LYS A 10 -8.53 16.13 -11.52
C LYS A 10 -7.44 16.28 -10.46
N LEU A 11 -6.18 16.03 -10.81
CA LEU A 11 -5.04 16.06 -9.87
C LEU A 11 -4.28 17.39 -9.90
N LYS A 12 -4.83 18.43 -10.55
CA LYS A 12 -4.16 19.71 -10.73
C LYS A 12 -3.74 20.31 -9.39
N GLY A 13 -2.46 20.67 -9.29
CA GLY A 13 -1.87 21.18 -8.04
C GLY A 13 -1.25 20.12 -7.13
N TYR A 14 -1.55 18.83 -7.34
CA TYR A 14 -1.04 17.70 -6.55
C TYR A 14 -0.18 16.74 -7.36
N CYS A 15 -0.56 16.48 -8.61
CA CYS A 15 0.21 15.65 -9.54
C CYS A 15 0.29 16.31 -10.91
N ARG A 16 1.48 16.25 -11.53
CA ARG A 16 1.71 16.80 -12.87
C ARG A 16 1.50 15.76 -13.98
N VAL A 17 1.19 14.51 -13.61
CA VAL A 17 1.00 13.37 -14.52
C VAL A 17 2.13 13.32 -15.55
N CYS A 18 3.36 13.35 -15.03
CA CYS A 18 4.57 13.41 -15.84
C CYS A 18 4.61 12.25 -16.83
N PRO A 19 5.09 12.45 -18.07
CA PRO A 19 5.24 11.36 -19.04
C PRO A 19 6.09 10.20 -18.51
N ARG A 20 7.10 10.53 -17.69
CA ARG A 20 7.86 9.61 -16.84
C ARG A 20 7.80 10.13 -15.41
N CYS A 21 7.29 9.31 -14.49
CA CYS A 21 7.31 9.65 -13.07
C CYS A 21 8.64 9.21 -12.46
N ASP A 22 9.41 10.18 -11.94
CA ASP A 22 10.69 9.96 -11.25
C ASP A 22 10.85 10.81 -9.98
N GLY A 23 9.75 11.44 -9.54
CA GLY A 23 9.68 12.24 -8.32
C GLY A 23 10.39 13.61 -8.38
N ARG A 24 11.09 13.95 -9.48
CA ARG A 24 11.95 15.15 -9.52
C ARG A 24 11.17 16.45 -9.43
N VAL A 25 10.01 16.52 -10.06
CA VAL A 25 9.20 17.76 -10.12
C VAL A 25 8.39 17.99 -8.84
N CYS A 26 8.15 16.95 -8.05
CA CYS A 26 7.41 17.00 -6.78
C CYS A 26 8.31 16.71 -5.56
N ALA A 27 9.61 16.99 -5.68
CA ALA A 27 10.55 16.87 -4.57
C ALA A 27 10.18 17.87 -3.46
N GLY A 28 10.01 17.37 -2.24
CA GLY A 28 9.62 18.14 -1.07
C GLY A 28 8.12 18.40 -0.93
N GLU A 29 7.29 17.96 -1.88
CA GLU A 29 5.84 18.22 -1.88
C GLU A 29 5.08 17.18 -1.05
N VAL A 30 5.12 17.34 0.28
CA VAL A 30 4.39 16.52 1.26
C VAL A 30 3.67 17.44 2.27
N PRO A 31 2.37 17.24 2.59
CA PRO A 31 1.47 16.19 2.10
C PRO A 31 1.21 16.29 0.59
N GLY A 32 0.90 15.15 -0.03
CA GLY A 32 0.97 14.97 -1.48
C GLY A 32 1.58 13.62 -1.85
N ILE A 33 1.62 13.32 -3.15
CA ILE A 33 2.33 12.16 -3.70
C ILE A 33 3.80 12.45 -4.06
N GLY A 34 4.34 13.55 -3.53
CA GLY A 34 5.72 13.98 -3.73
C GLY A 34 6.74 13.17 -2.92
N GLY A 35 8.01 13.37 -3.24
CA GLY A 35 9.11 12.80 -2.46
C GLY A 35 9.40 13.62 -1.21
N VAL A 36 9.65 12.97 -0.07
CA VAL A 36 9.99 13.66 1.19
C VAL A 36 11.32 14.41 1.07
N LEU A 37 11.42 15.60 1.68
CA LEU A 37 12.61 16.45 1.72
C LEU A 37 13.17 16.76 0.31
N SER A 38 14.35 16.23 -0.03
CA SER A 38 14.95 16.44 -1.36
C SER A 38 14.31 15.60 -2.46
N GLY A 39 13.40 14.68 -2.12
CA GLY A 39 12.82 13.70 -3.05
C GLY A 39 13.81 12.64 -3.55
N SER A 40 15.07 12.68 -3.11
CA SER A 40 16.13 11.78 -3.58
C SER A 40 15.81 10.31 -3.44
N ALA A 41 15.16 9.89 -2.34
CA ALA A 41 14.75 8.49 -2.17
C ALA A 41 13.78 8.01 -3.28
N PHE A 42 12.84 8.87 -3.72
CA PHE A 42 11.94 8.55 -4.82
C PHE A 42 12.75 8.40 -6.13
N SER A 43 13.57 9.38 -6.48
CA SER A 43 14.39 9.30 -7.70
C SER A 43 15.34 8.09 -7.68
N ASN A 44 15.96 7.80 -6.53
CA ASN A 44 16.83 6.63 -6.35
C ASN A 44 16.09 5.31 -6.56
N ASN A 45 14.82 5.19 -6.14
CA ASN A 45 14.03 3.99 -6.40
C ASN A 45 13.85 3.75 -7.91
N CYS A 46 13.58 4.82 -8.68
CA CYS A 46 13.45 4.73 -10.13
C CYS A 46 14.79 4.44 -10.82
N GLU A 47 15.87 5.07 -10.36
CA GLU A 47 17.21 4.89 -10.91
C GLU A 47 17.76 3.49 -10.61
N ALA A 48 17.50 2.96 -9.41
CA ALA A 48 17.93 1.62 -9.03
C ALA A 48 17.33 0.53 -9.93
N LEU A 49 16.03 0.62 -10.25
CA LEU A 49 15.41 -0.30 -11.21
C LEU A 49 16.00 -0.16 -12.61
N ALA A 50 16.32 1.07 -13.04
CA ALA A 50 16.92 1.33 -14.36
C ALA A 50 18.35 0.80 -14.51
N MET A 51 19.04 0.43 -13.42
CA MET A 51 20.35 -0.21 -13.48
C MET A 51 20.27 -1.65 -14.01
N TYR A 52 19.12 -2.31 -13.86
CA TYR A 52 18.95 -3.71 -14.26
C TYR A 52 18.43 -3.82 -15.70
N HIS A 53 19.10 -4.65 -16.49
CA HIS A 53 18.74 -4.95 -17.86
C HIS A 53 18.45 -6.45 -18.01
N ILE A 54 17.54 -6.81 -18.92
CA ILE A 54 17.14 -8.19 -19.16
C ILE A 54 17.88 -8.72 -20.39
N ASN A 55 18.55 -9.87 -20.24
CA ASN A 55 19.09 -10.61 -21.37
C ASN A 55 17.99 -11.45 -22.01
N MET A 56 17.57 -11.09 -23.22
CA MET A 56 16.58 -11.85 -23.97
C MET A 56 17.13 -13.25 -24.31
N ARG A 57 16.41 -14.29 -23.89
CA ARG A 57 16.64 -15.67 -24.32
C ARG A 57 15.68 -15.97 -25.45
N THR A 58 16.19 -16.38 -26.61
CA THR A 58 15.37 -16.65 -27.81
C THR A 58 15.21 -18.13 -28.14
N ILE A 59 15.93 -19.01 -27.45
CA ILE A 59 15.88 -20.46 -27.65
C ILE A 59 15.19 -21.09 -26.42
N HIS A 60 13.88 -21.27 -26.51
CA HIS A 60 13.03 -21.92 -25.51
C HIS A 60 11.71 -22.40 -26.14
N GLN A 61 10.90 -23.16 -25.40
CA GLN A 61 9.61 -23.71 -25.84
C GLN A 61 8.39 -22.97 -25.24
N VAL A 62 8.60 -21.82 -24.60
CA VAL A 62 7.50 -21.02 -24.04
C VAL A 62 6.84 -20.19 -25.13
N ASP A 63 5.62 -20.57 -25.51
CA ASP A 63 4.77 -19.83 -26.45
C ASP A 63 3.75 -18.94 -25.74
N GLU A 64 3.25 -19.37 -24.58
CA GLU A 64 2.31 -18.63 -23.72
C GLU A 64 2.91 -18.42 -22.31
N PRO A 65 3.30 -17.19 -21.94
CA PRO A 65 3.85 -16.91 -20.63
C PRO A 65 2.78 -17.05 -19.53
N ASN A 66 3.07 -17.84 -18.51
CA ASN A 66 2.23 -17.91 -17.31
C ASN A 66 2.74 -16.90 -16.26
N THR A 67 1.95 -15.87 -16.00
CA THR A 67 2.24 -14.85 -14.97
C THR A 67 1.59 -15.13 -13.62
N SER A 68 0.87 -16.25 -13.47
CA SER A 68 0.19 -16.55 -12.22
C SER A 68 1.17 -16.81 -11.08
N VAL A 69 0.76 -16.42 -9.88
CA VAL A 69 1.52 -16.61 -8.65
C VAL A 69 0.63 -17.17 -7.55
N LYS A 70 1.20 -17.95 -6.63
CA LYS A 70 0.51 -18.44 -5.44
C LYS A 70 1.04 -17.72 -4.21
N VAL A 71 0.15 -17.00 -3.51
CA VAL A 71 0.46 -16.26 -2.27
C VAL A 71 -0.50 -16.74 -1.19
N PHE A 72 0.03 -17.08 -0.01
CA PHE A 72 -0.73 -17.62 1.14
C PHE A 72 -1.78 -18.69 0.80
N GLY A 73 -1.45 -19.58 -0.15
CA GLY A 73 -2.34 -20.67 -0.54
C GLY A 73 -3.32 -20.34 -1.68
N LYS A 74 -3.48 -19.07 -2.07
CA LYS A 74 -4.39 -18.62 -3.13
C LYS A 74 -3.63 -18.25 -4.41
N SER A 75 -4.22 -18.56 -5.56
CA SER A 75 -3.67 -18.19 -6.87
C SER A 75 -4.16 -16.83 -7.33
N PHE A 76 -3.28 -16.08 -7.98
CA PHE A 76 -3.53 -14.80 -8.64
C PHE A 76 -2.98 -14.87 -10.07
N ASP A 77 -3.60 -14.17 -11.02
CA ASP A 77 -3.24 -14.23 -12.44
C ASP A 77 -1.98 -13.43 -12.78
N THR A 78 -1.57 -12.55 -11.86
CA THR A 78 -0.44 -11.63 -12.02
C THR A 78 0.35 -11.49 -10.70
N PRO A 79 1.66 -11.24 -10.74
CA PRO A 79 2.44 -10.90 -9.56
C PRO A 79 2.34 -9.41 -9.19
N VAL A 80 1.53 -8.63 -9.91
CA VAL A 80 1.37 -7.18 -9.70
C VAL A 80 0.17 -6.93 -8.81
N PHE A 81 0.39 -6.40 -7.60
CA PHE A 81 -0.64 -6.02 -6.63
C PHE A 81 -0.74 -4.49 -6.47
N VAL A 82 -1.90 -3.99 -6.07
CA VAL A 82 -2.14 -2.55 -5.87
C VAL A 82 -1.68 -2.14 -4.48
N ALA A 83 -0.59 -1.36 -4.39
CA ALA A 83 -0.05 -0.86 -3.13
C ALA A 83 -1.04 0.07 -2.40
N THR A 84 -0.88 0.16 -1.07
CA THR A 84 -1.70 1.02 -0.22
C THR A 84 -1.61 2.49 -0.65
N LEU A 85 -2.77 3.12 -0.86
CA LEU A 85 -2.93 4.55 -1.07
C LEU A 85 -4.08 5.04 -0.20
N THR A 86 -3.87 6.14 0.50
CA THR A 86 -4.89 6.74 1.38
C THR A 86 -4.89 8.25 1.29
N GLY A 87 -5.99 8.85 1.73
CA GLY A 87 -6.08 10.29 1.94
C GLY A 87 -6.18 11.08 0.65
N ASP A 88 -7.15 10.75 -0.21
CA ASP A 88 -7.35 11.44 -1.49
C ASP A 88 -7.40 12.97 -1.31
N SER A 89 -8.12 13.43 -0.28
CA SER A 89 -8.33 14.85 0.02
C SER A 89 -7.05 15.65 0.23
N TYR A 90 -5.98 15.04 0.75
CA TYR A 90 -4.73 15.73 1.03
C TYR A 90 -3.54 15.25 0.19
N ASN A 91 -3.60 14.05 -0.40
CA ASN A 91 -2.54 13.51 -1.24
C ASN A 91 -2.82 13.66 -2.75
N LEU A 92 -4.09 13.64 -3.17
CA LEU A 92 -4.51 13.60 -4.57
C LEU A 92 -5.41 14.76 -4.99
N GLY A 93 -5.83 15.60 -4.04
CA GLY A 93 -6.60 16.82 -4.31
C GLY A 93 -8.10 16.69 -4.12
N GLY A 94 -8.60 15.57 -3.57
CA GLY A 94 -10.01 15.43 -3.19
C GLY A 94 -10.96 15.28 -4.37
N ALA A 95 -10.47 14.84 -5.53
CA ALA A 95 -11.32 14.61 -6.70
C ALA A 95 -12.23 13.38 -6.53
N LEU A 96 -11.88 12.50 -5.60
CA LEU A 96 -12.68 11.36 -5.16
C LEU A 96 -12.85 11.43 -3.64
N SER A 97 -13.96 10.90 -3.14
CA SER A 97 -14.01 10.51 -1.73
C SER A 97 -13.07 9.34 -1.47
N GLU A 98 -12.65 9.17 -0.21
CA GLU A 98 -11.80 8.03 0.18
C GLU A 98 -12.46 6.69 -0.18
N ALA A 99 -13.77 6.57 0.05
CA ALA A 99 -14.57 5.38 -0.26
C ALA A 99 -14.60 5.09 -1.77
N GLU A 100 -14.80 6.10 -2.62
CA GLU A 100 -14.76 5.94 -4.07
C GLU A 100 -13.38 5.50 -4.55
N MET A 101 -12.31 6.12 -4.02
CA MET A 101 -10.93 5.76 -4.36
C MET A 101 -10.66 4.30 -3.99
N ILE A 102 -10.86 3.90 -2.73
CA ILE A 102 -10.48 2.56 -2.28
C ILE A 102 -11.38 1.46 -2.87
N SER A 103 -12.68 1.72 -3.05
CA SER A 103 -13.59 0.79 -3.74
C SER A 103 -13.16 0.54 -5.19
N SER A 104 -12.74 1.60 -5.89
CA SER A 104 -12.22 1.49 -7.26
C SER A 104 -10.92 0.68 -7.33
N LEU A 105 -10.00 0.88 -6.39
CA LEU A 105 -8.73 0.14 -6.32
C LEU A 105 -8.96 -1.35 -6.02
N VAL A 106 -9.79 -1.66 -5.02
CA VAL A 106 -10.10 -3.05 -4.62
C VAL A 106 -10.83 -3.80 -5.73
N THR A 107 -11.87 -3.19 -6.30
CA THR A 107 -12.67 -3.82 -7.37
C THR A 107 -11.84 -4.01 -8.63
N GLY A 108 -11.11 -2.98 -9.06
CA GLY A 108 -10.25 -3.05 -10.24
C GLY A 108 -9.13 -4.08 -10.10
N ALA A 109 -8.53 -4.20 -8.91
CA ALA A 109 -7.53 -5.23 -8.65
C ALA A 109 -8.14 -6.64 -8.75
N LYS A 110 -9.32 -6.86 -8.16
CA LYS A 110 -10.02 -8.15 -8.22
C LYS A 110 -10.37 -8.54 -9.65
N GLU A 111 -10.91 -7.62 -10.43
CA GLU A 111 -11.27 -7.84 -11.85
C GLU A 111 -10.04 -8.16 -12.71
N ALA A 112 -8.87 -7.63 -12.35
CA ALA A 112 -7.60 -7.92 -13.02
C ALA A 112 -6.93 -9.23 -12.56
N GLY A 113 -7.60 -10.06 -11.75
CA GLY A 113 -7.01 -11.29 -11.19
C GLY A 113 -5.92 -11.03 -10.15
N SER A 114 -5.95 -9.84 -9.53
CA SER A 114 -4.97 -9.32 -8.58
C SER A 114 -5.61 -9.08 -7.19
N LEU A 115 -4.95 -8.29 -6.35
CA LEU A 115 -5.31 -7.95 -4.98
C LEU A 115 -4.91 -6.51 -4.69
N SER A 116 -5.72 -5.80 -3.90
CA SER A 116 -5.40 -4.45 -3.43
C SER A 116 -5.11 -4.44 -1.95
N PHE A 117 -4.14 -3.63 -1.58
CA PHE A 117 -3.91 -3.24 -0.19
C PHE A 117 -4.75 -1.98 0.11
N SER A 118 -5.44 -1.95 1.24
CA SER A 118 -6.03 -0.74 1.81
C SER A 118 -5.14 -0.21 2.94
N GLY A 119 -5.45 0.96 3.48
CA GLY A 119 -4.58 1.61 4.46
C GLY A 119 -5.33 2.22 5.62
N ASP A 120 -4.54 2.62 6.61
CA ASP A 120 -4.96 3.30 7.82
C ASP A 120 -4.41 4.72 7.83
N GLY A 121 -5.17 5.64 8.43
CA GLY A 121 -4.87 7.07 8.44
C GLY A 121 -5.33 7.73 9.73
N ALA A 122 -5.07 9.03 9.86
CA ALA A 122 -5.45 9.74 11.08
C ALA A 122 -6.97 9.80 11.26
N GLU A 123 -7.70 9.98 10.16
CA GLU A 123 -9.15 9.89 10.13
C GLU A 123 -9.60 8.42 10.17
N GLU A 124 -10.50 8.09 11.10
CA GLU A 124 -11.04 6.73 11.27
C GLU A 124 -11.74 6.21 10.01
N ALA A 125 -12.39 7.11 9.26
CA ALA A 125 -13.06 6.81 8.00
C ALA A 125 -12.14 6.16 6.95
N ILE A 126 -10.82 6.46 6.96
CA ILE A 126 -9.88 5.89 5.98
C ILE A 126 -9.80 4.37 6.13
N TYR A 127 -9.59 3.90 7.35
CA TYR A 127 -9.51 2.46 7.62
C TYR A 127 -10.86 1.78 7.39
N ALA A 128 -11.94 2.40 7.90
CA ALA A 128 -13.29 1.87 7.76
C ALA A 128 -13.72 1.70 6.29
N SER A 129 -13.51 2.72 5.44
CA SER A 129 -13.81 2.63 4.01
C SER A 129 -13.00 1.53 3.31
N GLY A 130 -11.76 1.32 3.74
CA GLY A 130 -10.94 0.21 3.24
C GLY A 130 -11.51 -1.16 3.59
N LEU A 131 -11.98 -1.35 4.83
CA LEU A 131 -12.61 -2.61 5.26
C LEU A 131 -13.95 -2.85 4.56
N GLU A 132 -14.76 -1.81 4.40
CA GLU A 132 -16.04 -1.90 3.67
C GLU A 132 -15.83 -2.32 2.21
N ALA A 133 -14.86 -1.71 1.52
CA ALA A 133 -14.52 -2.07 0.14
C ALA A 133 -14.03 -3.53 0.04
N ILE A 134 -13.21 -3.98 0.98
CA ILE A 134 -12.72 -5.37 1.04
C ILE A 134 -13.87 -6.35 1.25
N SER A 135 -14.75 -6.06 2.21
CA SER A 135 -15.92 -6.89 2.50
C SER A 135 -16.87 -6.98 1.29
N ALA A 136 -17.17 -5.83 0.66
CA ALA A 136 -17.98 -5.77 -0.56
C ALA A 136 -17.35 -6.55 -1.73
N ALA A 137 -16.01 -6.60 -1.80
CA ALA A 137 -15.27 -7.39 -2.78
C ALA A 137 -15.11 -8.87 -2.40
N GLY A 138 -15.76 -9.35 -1.32
CA GLY A 138 -15.69 -10.73 -0.85
C GLY A 138 -14.34 -11.08 -0.24
N GLY A 139 -13.76 -10.17 0.56
CA GLY A 139 -12.48 -10.36 1.24
C GLY A 139 -11.25 -10.14 0.36
N SER A 140 -11.43 -9.60 -0.85
CA SER A 140 -10.36 -9.46 -1.85
C SER A 140 -9.45 -8.24 -1.61
N GLY A 141 -8.86 -8.13 -0.42
CA GLY A 141 -7.83 -7.15 -0.14
C GLY A 141 -7.15 -7.34 1.21
N ILE A 142 -6.16 -6.50 1.48
CA ILE A 142 -5.30 -6.55 2.67
C ILE A 142 -5.25 -5.17 3.33
N PRO A 143 -5.89 -4.96 4.49
CA PRO A 143 -5.75 -3.72 5.23
C PRO A 143 -4.38 -3.63 5.90
N ILE A 144 -3.71 -2.49 5.71
CA ILE A 144 -2.41 -2.18 6.31
C ILE A 144 -2.59 -1.11 7.40
N ILE A 145 -2.32 -1.51 8.64
CA ILE A 145 -2.52 -0.74 9.86
C ILE A 145 -1.29 0.14 10.15
N LYS A 146 -1.48 1.38 10.62
CA LYS A 146 -0.37 2.21 11.08
C LYS A 146 0.20 1.68 12.39
N PRO A 147 1.49 1.93 12.73
CA PRO A 147 2.13 1.32 13.87
C PRO A 147 1.77 2.07 15.18
N ARG A 148 0.49 2.03 15.53
CA ARG A 148 -0.16 2.64 16.70
C ARG A 148 0.20 1.90 17.99
N SER A 149 -0.49 2.18 19.10
CA SER A 149 -0.39 1.34 20.30
C SER A 149 -0.80 -0.11 20.01
N THR A 150 -0.28 -1.08 20.77
CA THR A 150 -0.60 -2.50 20.62
C THR A 150 -2.11 -2.73 20.66
N ASP A 151 -2.82 -2.13 21.62
CA ASP A 151 -4.28 -2.26 21.76
C ASP A 151 -5.04 -1.74 20.53
N ALA A 152 -4.62 -0.61 19.97
CA ALA A 152 -5.25 -0.02 18.79
C ALA A 152 -5.02 -0.86 17.53
N ILE A 153 -3.87 -1.53 17.44
CA ILE A 153 -3.58 -2.48 16.36
C ILE A 153 -4.42 -3.75 16.55
N ALA A 154 -4.50 -4.29 17.77
CA ALA A 154 -5.30 -5.46 18.08
C ALA A 154 -6.78 -5.28 17.75
N GLU A 155 -7.36 -4.11 18.04
CA GLU A 155 -8.71 -3.74 17.62
C GLU A 155 -8.85 -3.74 16.09
N ARG A 156 -7.92 -3.10 15.37
CA ARG A 156 -7.96 -3.03 13.90
C ARG A 156 -7.77 -4.39 13.23
N ILE A 157 -6.98 -5.28 13.84
CA ILE A 157 -6.84 -6.68 13.38
C ILE A 157 -8.19 -7.39 13.46
N ARG A 158 -8.93 -7.25 14.57
CA ARG A 158 -10.27 -7.84 14.70
C ARG A 158 -11.22 -7.31 13.63
N GLN A 159 -11.22 -6.02 13.38
CA GLN A 159 -12.02 -5.41 12.31
C GLN A 159 -11.63 -5.94 10.90
N ALA A 160 -10.34 -6.20 10.67
CA ALA A 160 -9.88 -6.82 9.43
C ALA A 160 -10.40 -8.26 9.29
N GLU A 161 -10.39 -9.05 10.36
CA GLU A 161 -10.98 -10.40 10.39
C GLU A 161 -12.48 -10.36 10.11
N GLU A 162 -13.22 -9.45 10.75
CA GLU A 162 -14.66 -9.26 10.54
C GLU A 162 -15.00 -8.88 9.10
N SER A 163 -14.14 -8.11 8.43
CA SER A 163 -14.29 -7.78 7.01
C SER A 163 -14.03 -8.95 6.04
N GLY A 164 -13.54 -10.08 6.55
CA GLY A 164 -13.14 -11.24 5.75
C GLY A 164 -11.87 -11.01 4.93
N ALA A 165 -10.99 -10.09 5.36
CA ALA A 165 -9.78 -9.74 4.63
C ALA A 165 -8.89 -10.96 4.35
N PHE A 166 -8.19 -10.94 3.22
CA PHE A 166 -7.33 -12.04 2.79
C PHE A 166 -6.08 -12.23 3.68
N ALA A 167 -5.55 -11.13 4.17
CA ALA A 167 -4.43 -11.02 5.10
C ALA A 167 -4.55 -9.67 5.82
N VAL A 168 -3.73 -9.41 6.84
CA VAL A 168 -3.63 -8.10 7.50
C VAL A 168 -2.16 -7.73 7.65
N GLY A 169 -1.83 -6.44 7.75
CA GLY A 169 -0.45 -6.04 7.97
C GLY A 169 -0.27 -4.76 8.76
N ILE A 170 0.99 -4.45 9.07
CA ILE A 170 1.41 -3.22 9.74
C ILE A 170 2.44 -2.47 8.88
N ASP A 171 2.26 -1.17 8.76
CA ASP A 171 3.16 -0.21 8.13
C ASP A 171 4.25 0.28 9.11
N LEU A 172 5.31 -0.50 9.32
CA LEU A 172 6.31 -0.20 10.36
C LEU A 172 7.11 1.08 10.09
N ASP A 173 7.45 1.36 8.83
CA ASP A 173 8.15 2.57 8.42
C ASP A 173 7.28 3.84 8.55
N GLY A 174 5.97 3.67 8.75
CA GLY A 174 5.04 4.73 9.14
C GLY A 174 5.26 5.28 10.56
N ALA A 175 6.15 4.69 11.37
CA ALA A 175 6.44 5.11 12.75
C ALA A 175 6.93 6.56 12.90
N GLY A 176 7.48 7.14 11.84
CA GLY A 176 7.99 8.52 11.83
C GLY A 176 6.97 9.58 11.36
N LEU A 177 5.72 9.22 11.08
CA LEU A 177 4.74 10.15 10.51
C LEU A 177 4.25 11.18 11.53
N VAL A 178 4.88 12.36 11.53
CA VAL A 178 4.52 13.50 12.38
C VAL A 178 3.06 13.93 12.21
N THR A 179 2.51 13.83 11.00
CA THR A 179 1.12 14.20 10.70
C THR A 179 0.10 13.40 11.50
N MET A 180 0.38 12.12 11.76
CA MET A 180 -0.46 11.24 12.58
C MET A 180 -0.49 11.73 14.04
N ALA A 181 0.69 12.03 14.60
CA ALA A 181 0.81 12.55 15.97
C ALA A 181 0.11 13.91 16.14
N LEU A 182 0.26 14.83 15.17
CA LEU A 182 -0.41 16.13 15.18
C LEU A 182 -1.95 16.03 15.14
N LYS A 183 -2.48 14.94 14.58
CA LYS A 183 -3.91 14.64 14.54
C LYS A 183 -4.38 13.77 15.72
N GLY A 184 -3.59 13.66 16.79
CA GLY A 184 -3.95 12.93 18.00
C GLY A 184 -3.89 11.40 17.87
N GLN A 185 -3.24 10.89 16.84
CA GLN A 185 -3.14 9.47 16.53
C GLN A 185 -1.66 9.03 16.50
N PRO A 186 -0.95 9.01 17.65
CA PRO A 186 0.49 8.78 17.66
C PRO A 186 0.85 7.40 17.09
N VAL A 187 1.97 7.38 16.36
CA VAL A 187 2.58 6.18 15.76
C VAL A 187 4.01 6.06 16.27
N GLY A 188 4.57 4.86 16.27
CA GLY A 188 5.93 4.63 16.74
C GLY A 188 6.44 3.22 16.46
N PRO A 189 7.73 2.96 16.73
CA PRO A 189 8.33 1.66 16.46
C PRO A 189 7.64 0.53 17.24
N LYS A 190 7.90 -0.70 16.80
CA LYS A 190 7.45 -1.93 17.47
C LYS A 190 8.64 -2.77 17.85
N THR A 191 8.59 -3.34 19.05
CA THR A 191 9.59 -4.32 19.49
C THR A 191 9.26 -5.69 18.90
N PHE A 192 10.26 -6.56 18.84
CA PHE A 192 10.09 -7.97 18.50
C PHE A 192 8.96 -8.62 19.30
N TYR A 193 8.92 -8.40 20.61
CA TYR A 193 7.90 -8.98 21.50
C TYR A 193 6.49 -8.48 21.18
N GLN A 194 6.33 -7.19 20.90
CA GLN A 194 5.03 -6.62 20.49
C GLN A 194 4.55 -7.20 19.16
N LEU A 195 5.44 -7.35 18.17
CA LEU A 195 5.07 -7.95 16.89
C LEU A 195 4.68 -9.42 17.06
N ARG A 196 5.43 -10.18 17.86
CA ARG A 196 5.14 -11.57 18.21
C ARG A 196 3.78 -11.75 18.88
N GLU A 197 3.43 -10.84 19.77
CA GLU A 197 2.10 -10.80 20.41
C GLU A 197 1.02 -10.53 19.38
N LEU A 198 1.13 -9.46 18.59
CA LEU A 198 0.15 -9.05 17.58
C LEU A 198 -0.11 -10.14 16.52
N MET A 199 0.95 -10.78 16.02
CA MET A 199 0.83 -11.89 15.08
C MET A 199 0.11 -13.11 15.69
N GLY A 200 0.20 -13.30 17.01
CA GLY A 200 -0.50 -14.36 17.73
C GLY A 200 -2.00 -14.12 17.91
N LEU A 201 -2.48 -12.90 17.70
CA LEU A 201 -3.89 -12.52 17.90
C LEU A 201 -4.80 -12.93 16.75
N THR A 202 -4.26 -13.23 15.57
CA THR A 202 -5.05 -13.50 14.36
C THR A 202 -4.68 -14.83 13.71
N LYS A 203 -5.60 -15.37 12.91
CA LYS A 203 -5.35 -16.49 12.00
C LYS A 203 -5.10 -16.05 10.56
N LEU A 204 -5.32 -14.78 10.25
CA LEU A 204 -4.98 -14.23 8.94
C LEU A 204 -3.46 -14.26 8.73
N PRO A 205 -2.99 -14.47 7.48
CA PRO A 205 -1.61 -14.16 7.14
C PRO A 205 -1.27 -12.74 7.56
N PHE A 206 -0.11 -12.57 8.19
CA PHE A 206 0.33 -11.29 8.73
C PHE A 206 1.50 -10.73 7.92
N ILE A 207 1.42 -9.46 7.52
CA ILE A 207 2.44 -8.80 6.70
C ILE A 207 3.08 -7.64 7.46
N LEU A 208 4.40 -7.65 7.55
CA LEU A 208 5.18 -6.49 8.02
C LEU A 208 5.67 -5.70 6.80
N LYS A 209 5.11 -4.50 6.62
CA LYS A 209 5.50 -3.55 5.57
C LYS A 209 6.52 -2.56 6.14
N GLY A 210 7.48 -2.15 5.30
CA GLY A 210 8.48 -1.14 5.67
C GLY A 210 9.80 -1.70 6.21
N ILE A 211 10.03 -3.01 6.03
CA ILE A 211 11.32 -3.64 6.35
C ILE A 211 12.36 -3.26 5.29
N MET A 212 13.44 -2.61 5.71
CA MET A 212 14.46 -2.08 4.79
C MET A 212 15.83 -2.78 4.91
N THR A 213 15.97 -3.73 5.84
CA THR A 213 17.23 -4.45 6.08
C THR A 213 17.00 -5.96 6.21
N ALA A 214 18.00 -6.75 5.79
CA ALA A 214 17.96 -8.21 5.95
C ALA A 214 17.86 -8.64 7.42
N LYS A 215 18.54 -7.91 8.31
CA LYS A 215 18.49 -8.16 9.76
C LYS A 215 17.07 -7.99 10.32
N GLU A 216 16.36 -6.93 9.94
CA GLU A 216 14.96 -6.75 10.37
C GLU A 216 14.03 -7.80 9.76
N ALA A 217 14.30 -8.26 8.53
CA ALA A 217 13.55 -9.37 7.93
C ALA A 217 13.78 -10.69 8.69
N GLU A 218 15.01 -10.97 9.12
CA GLU A 218 15.32 -12.14 9.97
C GLU A 218 14.65 -12.04 11.35
N MET A 219 14.62 -10.84 11.94
CA MET A 219 13.92 -10.59 13.20
C MET A 219 12.40 -10.74 13.10
N ALA A 220 11.83 -10.67 11.88
CA ALA A 220 10.40 -10.80 11.63
C ALA A 220 9.91 -12.25 11.51
N LEU A 221 10.81 -13.23 11.44
CA LEU A 221 10.52 -14.67 11.38
C LEU A 221 10.25 -15.26 12.79
#